data_AF-A0A7D9D7Y7-F1
#
_entry.id   AF-A0A7D9D7Y7-F1
#
_cell.length_a   1.000
_cell.length_b   1.000
_cell.length_c   1.000
_cell.angle_alpha   90.00
_cell.angle_beta   90.00
_cell.angle_gamma   90.00
#
_symmetry.space_group_name_H-M   'P 1'
#
loop_
_entity.id
_entity.type
_entity.pdbx_description
1 polymer ?
#
loop_
_entity_poly.entity_id
_entity_poly.type
_entity_poly.pdbx_seq_one_letter_code
_entity_poly.pdbx_strand_id
1 'polypeptide(L)'
;MHVYSIRHRRSLEHFATSLQNAVSSVEPENGGGELTIKLPKESQKFVSEKKKFRLSIEFSLEHPKGGIQFVLPTGNGSVDEKSAHMFTYNHGNTS
;
A
#
# COMPACT_ATOMS: atom_id res chain seq x y z
N MET A 1 43.67 12.08 -12.40
CA MET A 1 42.23 12.33 -12.55
C MET A 1 41.51 10.98 -12.52
N HIS A 2 41.06 10.54 -11.33
CA HIS A 2 40.36 9.26 -11.19
C HIS A 2 38.86 9.52 -11.35
N VAL A 3 38.31 9.15 -12.50
CA VAL A 3 36.86 9.20 -12.75
C VAL A 3 36.25 7.97 -12.09
N TYR A 4 35.53 8.17 -10.98
CA TYR A 4 34.74 7.10 -10.36
C TYR A 4 33.63 6.69 -11.32
N SER A 5 33.81 5.55 -12.00
CA SER A 5 32.72 4.88 -12.69
C SER A 5 31.73 4.35 -11.65
N ILE A 6 30.56 4.96 -11.57
CA ILE A 6 29.45 4.50 -10.75
C ILE A 6 28.96 3.17 -11.35
N ARG A 7 29.53 2.04 -10.89
CA ARG A 7 29.06 0.69 -11.26
C ARG A 7 27.62 0.54 -10.81
N HIS A 8 26.68 0.62 -11.76
CA HIS A 8 25.29 0.29 -11.51
C HIS A 8 25.17 -1.20 -11.22
N ARG A 9 24.85 -1.56 -9.97
CA ARG A 9 24.58 -2.95 -9.57
C ARG A 9 23.20 -3.35 -10.08
N ARG A 10 23.12 -3.88 -11.30
CA ARG A 10 21.89 -4.34 -11.96
C ARG A 10 21.79 -5.87 -12.01
N SER A 11 22.43 -6.58 -11.07
CA SER A 11 22.31 -8.04 -11.00
C SER A 11 20.98 -8.44 -10.35
N LEU A 12 20.46 -9.61 -10.73
CA LEU A 12 19.21 -10.14 -10.20
C LEU A 12 19.30 -10.37 -8.70
N GLU A 13 20.44 -10.88 -8.22
CA GLU A 13 20.68 -11.15 -6.80
C GLU A 13 20.65 -9.85 -5.99
N HIS A 14 21.30 -8.80 -6.48
CA HIS A 14 21.28 -7.51 -5.81
C HIS A 14 19.87 -6.93 -5.73
N PHE A 15 19.10 -7.04 -6.82
CA PHE A 15 17.70 -6.61 -6.85
C PHE A 15 16.86 -7.42 -5.87
N ALA A 16 16.93 -8.75 -5.92
CA ALA A 16 16.14 -9.65 -5.08
C ALA A 16 16.40 -9.42 -3.59
N THR A 17 17.68 -9.32 -3.18
CA THR A 17 18.04 -9.02 -1.79
C THR A 17 17.55 -7.64 -1.36
N SER A 18 17.71 -6.63 -2.22
CA SER A 18 17.30 -5.26 -1.88
C SER A 18 15.77 -5.15 -1.78
N LEU A 19 15.04 -5.82 -2.65
CA LEU A 19 13.58 -5.87 -2.63
C LEU A 19 13.08 -6.56 -1.36
N GLN A 20 13.64 -7.73 -1.01
CA GLN A 20 13.27 -8.44 0.22
C GLN A 20 13.49 -7.56 1.46
N ASN A 21 14.64 -6.88 1.54
CA ASN A 21 14.93 -6.00 2.66
C ASN A 21 13.96 -4.82 2.72
N ALA A 22 13.59 -4.24 1.58
CA ALA A 22 12.64 -3.14 1.51
C ALA A 22 11.24 -3.58 1.99
N VAL A 23 10.73 -4.71 1.49
CA VAL A 23 9.44 -5.29 1.92
C VAL A 23 9.47 -5.59 3.42
N SER A 24 10.50 -6.28 3.92
CA SER A 24 10.61 -6.60 5.34
C SER A 24 10.74 -5.37 6.25
N SER A 25 11.23 -4.23 5.74
CA SER A 25 11.36 -2.99 6.51
C SER A 25 10.02 -2.28 6.76
N VAL A 26 9.02 -2.55 5.92
CA VAL A 26 7.66 -2.00 6.05
C VAL A 26 6.68 -3.00 6.68
N GLU A 27 7.15 -4.20 7.02
CA GLU A 27 6.38 -5.24 7.69
C GLU A 27 5.91 -4.76 9.08
N PRO A 28 4.59 -4.76 9.35
CA PRO A 28 4.07 -4.31 10.64
C PRO A 28 4.53 -5.20 11.81
N GLU A 29 4.74 -6.50 11.56
CA GLU A 29 5.20 -7.46 12.58
C GLU A 29 6.65 -7.19 13.03
N ASN A 30 7.46 -6.54 12.19
CA ASN A 30 8.84 -6.14 12.53
C ASN A 30 8.92 -4.75 13.17
N GLY A 31 7.78 -4.16 13.56
CA GLY A 31 7.71 -2.77 14.01
C GLY A 31 7.89 -1.75 12.89
N GLY A 32 7.79 -2.19 11.63
CA GLY A 32 7.70 -1.33 10.46
C GLY A 32 6.28 -0.77 10.28
N GLY A 33 6.03 -0.24 9.09
CA GLY A 33 4.71 0.20 8.67
C GLY A 33 4.78 1.33 7.64
N GLU A 34 3.94 1.24 6.61
CA GLU A 34 3.83 2.27 5.58
C GLU A 34 2.98 3.46 6.03
N LEU A 35 1.97 3.20 6.87
CA LEU A 35 1.10 4.21 7.47
C LEU A 35 1.16 4.11 8.99
N THR A 36 1.77 5.10 9.64
CA THR A 36 1.86 5.18 11.10
C THR A 36 1.00 6.32 11.65
N ILE A 37 0.07 5.99 12.55
CA ILE A 37 -0.76 6.98 13.25
C ILE A 37 -0.25 7.09 14.69
N LYS A 38 0.32 8.26 15.02
CA LYS A 38 0.80 8.53 16.38
C LYS A 38 -0.36 8.99 17.24
N LEU A 39 -0.59 8.29 18.34
CA LEU A 39 -1.62 8.69 19.29
C LEU A 39 -1.16 9.93 20.09
N PRO A 40 -2.08 10.84 20.44
CA PRO A 40 -1.77 11.98 21.31
C PRO A 40 -1.23 11.53 22.67
N LYS A 41 -0.38 12.32 23.33
CA LYS A 41 0.23 11.95 24.63
C LYS A 41 -0.83 11.72 25.71
N GLU A 42 -1.93 12.46 25.65
CA GLU A 42 -3.08 12.38 26.54
C GLU A 42 -3.74 10.99 26.50
N SER A 43 -3.58 10.27 25.38
CA SER A 43 -4.12 8.92 25.22
C SER A 43 -3.32 7.82 25.93
N GLN A 44 -2.09 8.11 26.40
CA GLN A 44 -1.21 7.12 27.03
C GLN A 44 -1.87 6.45 28.24
N LYS A 45 -2.64 7.21 29.04
CA LYS A 45 -3.38 6.64 30.17
C LYS A 45 -4.40 5.61 29.71
N PHE A 46 -5.18 5.92 28.67
CA PHE A 46 -6.16 4.99 28.10
C PHE A 46 -5.50 3.73 27.53
N VAL A 47 -4.33 3.87 26.91
CA VAL A 47 -3.53 2.72 26.44
C VAL A 47 -3.05 1.87 27.62
N SER A 48 -2.51 2.50 28.67
CA SER A 48 -2.03 1.78 29.87
C SER A 48 -3.16 1.03 30.60
N GLU A 49 -4.37 1.58 30.57
CA GLU A 49 -5.59 0.98 31.12
C GLU A 49 -6.27 -0.03 30.17
N LYS A 50 -5.67 -0.29 29.00
CA LYS A 50 -6.20 -1.18 27.95
C LYS A 50 -7.63 -0.82 27.52
N LYS A 51 -7.96 0.48 27.51
CA LYS A 51 -9.26 0.96 27.03
C LYS A 51 -9.35 0.84 25.52
N LYS A 52 -10.54 0.49 25.04
CA LYS A 52 -10.85 0.44 23.60
C LYS A 52 -10.94 1.85 23.05
N PHE A 53 -10.49 2.04 21.80
CA PHE A 53 -10.69 3.27 21.05
C PHE A 53 -11.20 2.96 19.65
N ARG A 54 -11.73 3.97 18.98
CA ARG A 54 -12.18 3.89 17.59
C ARG A 54 -11.28 4.78 16.74
N LEU A 55 -10.71 4.21 15.68
CA LEU A 55 -10.00 4.94 14.65
C LEU A 55 -10.90 5.05 13.42
N SER A 56 -11.07 6.26 12.91
CA SER A 56 -11.81 6.53 11.67
C SER A 56 -10.84 7.13 10.67
N ILE A 57 -10.72 6.49 9.50
CA ILE A 57 -9.87 6.93 8.40
C ILE A 57 -10.79 7.21 7.22
N GLU A 58 -10.76 8.43 6.73
CA GLU A 58 -11.42 8.82 5.48
C GLU A 58 -10.36 8.88 4.39
N PHE A 59 -10.65 8.28 3.23
CA PHE A 59 -9.75 8.27 2.09
C PHE A 59 -10.53 8.28 0.78
N SER A 60 -9.87 8.73 -0.29
CA SER A 60 -10.36 8.65 -1.66
C SER A 60 -9.32 7.97 -2.54
N LEU A 61 -9.77 7.38 -3.65
CA LEU A 61 -8.90 6.77 -4.66
C LEU A 61 -9.19 7.42 -6.00
N GLU A 62 -8.15 7.87 -6.68
CA GLU A 62 -8.23 8.42 -8.02
C GLU A 62 -7.48 7.51 -8.99
N HIS A 63 -8.18 7.02 -10.02
CA HIS A 63 -7.61 6.19 -11.08
C HIS A 63 -6.75 5.03 -10.54
N PRO A 64 -7.30 4.14 -9.68
CA PRO A 64 -6.53 3.07 -9.07
C PRO A 64 -5.92 2.18 -10.15
N LYS A 65 -4.60 1.98 -10.08
CA LYS A 65 -3.85 1.13 -11.03
C LYS A 65 -3.85 -0.34 -10.65
N GLY A 66 -4.40 -0.69 -9.49
CA GLY A 66 -4.45 -2.05 -8.96
C GLY A 66 -5.47 -2.17 -7.83
N GLY A 67 -5.83 -3.41 -7.49
CA GLY A 67 -6.77 -3.75 -6.41
C GLY A 67 -8.26 -3.53 -6.76
N ILE A 68 -8.57 -2.48 -7.53
CA ILE A 68 -9.92 -2.17 -8.02
C ILE A 68 -9.90 -2.13 -9.55
N GLN A 69 -10.86 -2.81 -10.16
CA GLN A 69 -11.08 -2.78 -11.60
C GLN A 69 -12.42 -2.10 -11.91
N PHE A 70 -12.36 -1.06 -12.73
CA PHE A 70 -13.54 -0.47 -13.35
C PHE A 70 -13.69 -1.02 -14.76
N VAL A 71 -14.88 -1.51 -15.09
CA VAL A 71 -15.21 -2.01 -16.43
C VAL A 71 -16.25 -1.10 -17.05
N LEU A 72 -15.87 -0.46 -18.15
CA LEU A 72 -16.72 0.41 -18.95
C LEU A 72 -16.85 -0.18 -20.37
N PRO A 73 -17.96 -0.89 -20.67
CA PRO A 73 -18.16 -1.48 -21.98
C PRO A 73 -18.24 -0.43 -23.11
N THR A 74 -17.67 -0.76 -24.27
CA THR A 74 -17.66 0.11 -25.45
C THR A 74 -19.01 0.13 -26.16
N GLY A 75 -19.44 1.29 -26.70
CA GLY A 75 -20.67 1.43 -27.48
C GLY A 75 -21.41 2.74 -27.22
N ASN A 76 -22.61 2.89 -27.81
CA ASN A 76 -23.51 4.03 -27.56
C ASN A 76 -24.35 3.77 -26.30
N GLY A 77 -24.85 4.82 -25.64
CA GLY A 77 -25.68 4.71 -24.42
C GLY A 77 -24.99 5.19 -23.14
N SER A 78 -25.77 5.31 -22.08
CA SER A 78 -25.33 5.71 -20.73
C SER A 78 -24.54 4.60 -20.02
N VAL A 79 -23.92 4.93 -18.89
CA VAL A 79 -23.10 4.01 -18.08
C VAL A 79 -23.91 2.80 -17.59
N ASP A 80 -25.17 3.05 -17.18
CA ASP A 80 -26.07 2.02 -16.67
C ASP A 80 -26.58 1.11 -17.79
N GLU A 81 -26.94 1.68 -18.95
CA GLU A 81 -27.32 0.91 -20.15
C GLU A 81 -26.20 -0.04 -20.61
N LYS A 82 -24.95 0.34 -20.35
CA LYS A 82 -23.76 -0.43 -20.68
C LYS A 82 -23.40 -1.48 -19.64
N SER A 83 -24.14 -1.61 -18.54
CA SER A 83 -23.79 -2.53 -17.44
C SER A 83 -22.37 -2.30 -16.92
N ALA A 84 -21.97 -1.03 -16.80
CA ALA A 84 -20.72 -0.70 -16.14
C ALA A 84 -20.70 -1.27 -14.72
N HIS A 85 -19.56 -1.83 -14.34
CA HIS A 85 -19.42 -2.48 -13.04
C HIS A 85 -18.01 -2.31 -12.50
N MET A 86 -17.90 -2.50 -11.19
CA MET A 86 -16.66 -2.43 -10.45
C MET A 86 -16.52 -3.69 -9.62
N PHE A 87 -15.31 -4.22 -9.57
CA PHE A 87 -14.97 -5.32 -8.67
C PHE A 87 -13.56 -5.16 -8.15
N THR A 88 -13.27 -5.81 -7.04
CA THR A 88 -11.91 -5.99 -6.52
C THR A 88 -11.43 -7.38 -6.89
N TYR A 89 -10.18 -7.48 -7.33
CA TYR A 89 -9.50 -8.76 -7.51
C TYR A 89 -8.06 -8.58 -7.06
N ASN A 90 -7.62 -9.40 -6.13
CA ASN A 90 -6.26 -9.35 -5.63
C ASN A 90 -5.76 -10.75 -5.28
N HIS A 91 -4.45 -10.95 -5.34
CA HIS A 91 -3.82 -12.08 -4.66
C HIS A 91 -3.90 -11.85 -3.15
N GLY A 92 -3.78 -12.91 -2.34
CA GLY A 92 -3.57 -12.72 -0.91
C GLY A 92 -2.33 -11.87 -0.68
N ASN A 93 -2.38 -10.94 0.26
CA ASN A 93 -1.18 -10.23 0.66
C ASN A 93 -0.19 -11.28 1.18
N THR A 94 0.98 -11.41 0.54
CA THR A 94 2.08 -12.20 1.08
C THR A 94 2.64 -11.50 2.31
N SER A 95 2.68 -12.23 3.44
CA SER A 95 3.69 -12.00 4.49
C SER A 95 4.99 -12.69 4.09
#